data_AF-A0A2A4YTP7-F1
#
_entry.id   AF-A0A2A4YTP7-F1
#
_cell.length_a   1.000
_cell.length_b   1.000
_cell.length_c   1.000
_cell.angle_alpha   90.00
_cell.angle_beta   90.00
_cell.angle_gamma   90.00
#
_symmetry.space_group_name_H-M   'P 1'
#
loop_
_entity.id
_entity.type
_entity.pdbx_description
1 polymer ?
#
loop_
_entity_poly.entity_id
_entity_poly.type
_entity_poly.pdbx_seq_one_letter_code
_entity_poly.pdbx_strand_id
1 'polypeptide(L)'
;MSVYYQNIMLFLILCGSVFYVTPADAGTGWGKTVNVKKDIAYGSDKLQKLDVYLPLGSKARKRPVHIFVHGGAWSIGDKKRYKKQARFNTSNNIIFVSINYRLSPKNLHPTQVEDCARAAKWVYDNIGSYGGDANNIHISGHSAGAHLVALLGTRPDYLAKYDLPLSILKTVIPVDTASFDLTTPPTGGGSRFLPWVIEKTFGSSEEQLKSGSPLLSVVK
;
A
#
# COMPACT_ATOMS: atom_id res chain seq x y z
N MET A 1 8.52 48.43 28.15
CA MET A 1 8.16 47.85 26.84
C MET A 1 9.15 46.74 26.53
N SER A 2 8.84 45.49 26.91
CA SER A 2 8.28 44.43 26.05
C SER A 2 9.39 43.43 25.67
N VAL A 3 9.65 42.42 26.51
CA VAL A 3 9.23 40.98 26.42
C VAL A 3 10.24 40.08 25.68
N TYR A 4 10.62 39.00 26.39
CA TYR A 4 11.26 37.72 26.07
C TYR A 4 10.95 37.15 24.65
N TYR A 5 11.77 36.31 23.99
CA TYR A 5 12.37 35.04 24.43
C TYR A 5 13.66 34.70 23.65
N GLN A 6 14.71 34.32 24.37
CA GLN A 6 15.71 33.37 23.89
C GLN A 6 15.10 31.95 23.92
N ASN A 7 15.63 31.07 23.06
CA ASN A 7 15.30 29.64 22.86
C ASN A 7 14.44 29.35 21.62
N ILE A 8 15.08 29.37 20.44
CA ILE A 8 14.63 28.56 19.31
C ILE A 8 15.30 27.19 19.46
N MET A 9 14.55 26.25 20.03
CA MET A 9 14.83 24.81 19.93
C MET A 9 14.53 24.40 18.48
N LEU A 10 15.57 24.08 17.72
CA LEU A 10 15.45 23.51 16.39
C LEU A 10 15.05 22.03 16.53
N PHE A 11 13.78 21.68 16.30
CA PHE A 11 13.37 20.28 16.15
C PHE A 11 13.76 19.80 14.74
N LEU A 12 14.98 19.27 14.62
CA LEU A 12 15.34 18.36 13.53
C LEU A 12 14.73 16.98 13.86
N ILE A 13 13.56 16.66 13.29
CA ILE A 13 13.09 15.28 13.26
C ILE A 13 13.77 14.59 12.08
N LEU A 14 15.03 14.23 12.29
CA LEU A 14 15.66 13.08 11.63
C LEU A 14 15.20 11.86 12.41
N CYS A 15 14.13 11.18 11.97
CA CYS A 15 13.89 9.80 12.38
C CYS A 15 14.83 8.85 11.63
N GLY A 16 16.14 9.09 11.77
CA GLY A 16 17.15 8.06 11.64
C GLY A 16 17.25 7.34 12.97
N SER A 17 16.30 6.46 13.28
CA SER A 17 16.49 5.53 14.39
C SER A 17 17.48 4.46 13.94
N VAL A 18 18.77 4.72 14.15
CA VAL A 18 19.75 3.66 14.36
C VAL A 18 19.38 3.03 15.70
N PHE A 19 18.55 1.99 15.64
CA PHE A 19 18.40 1.10 16.77
C PHE A 19 19.71 0.32 16.88
N TYR A 20 20.48 0.56 17.93
CA TYR A 20 21.35 -0.48 18.47
C TYR A 20 20.41 -1.58 18.99
N VAL A 21 20.06 -2.51 18.11
CA VAL A 21 19.55 -3.81 18.51
C VAL A 21 20.79 -4.57 18.94
N THR A 22 21.02 -4.66 20.24
CA THR A 22 21.75 -5.80 20.78
C THR A 22 21.14 -7.06 20.15
N PRO A 23 21.92 -8.06 19.71
CA PRO A 23 21.33 -9.32 19.26
C PRO A 23 20.74 -9.98 20.50
N ALA A 24 19.55 -9.55 20.88
CA ALA A 24 18.71 -10.30 21.75
C ALA A 24 18.25 -11.48 20.90
N ASP A 25 18.68 -12.67 21.29
CA ASP A 25 17.93 -13.91 21.09
C ASP A 25 16.57 -13.85 21.86
N ALA A 26 15.90 -12.69 21.84
CA ALA A 26 14.51 -12.54 22.20
C ALA A 26 13.71 -13.08 21.03
N GLY A 27 13.40 -14.38 21.09
CA GLY A 27 12.41 -14.99 20.23
C GLY A 27 11.20 -14.08 20.16
N THR A 28 10.91 -13.54 18.98
CA THR A 28 10.05 -12.36 18.83
C THR A 28 8.59 -12.57 19.30
N GLY A 29 8.23 -13.74 19.85
CA GLY A 29 6.86 -14.13 20.19
C GLY A 29 6.01 -14.49 18.96
N TRP A 30 6.37 -13.97 17.78
CA TRP A 30 5.73 -14.30 16.50
C TRP A 30 6.28 -15.64 15.99
N GLY A 31 5.43 -16.67 15.99
CA GLY A 31 5.77 -18.05 15.61
C GLY A 31 6.48 -18.19 14.25
N LYS A 32 7.24 -19.28 14.09
CA LYS A 32 8.21 -19.46 13.00
C LYS A 32 7.61 -19.75 11.62
N THR A 33 6.31 -20.01 11.47
CA THR A 33 5.76 -20.51 10.20
C THR A 33 4.47 -19.82 9.81
N VAL A 34 4.43 -19.25 8.60
CA VAL A 34 3.20 -18.77 7.96
C VAL A 34 2.90 -19.70 6.78
N ASN A 35 1.69 -20.23 6.72
CA ASN A 35 1.25 -20.97 5.53
C ASN A 35 0.99 -19.95 4.42
N VAL A 36 1.66 -20.09 3.27
CA VAL A 36 1.58 -19.11 2.18
C VAL A 36 1.29 -19.79 0.85
N LYS A 37 0.33 -19.25 0.11
CA LYS A 37 0.06 -19.59 -1.28
C LYS A 37 0.65 -18.47 -2.15
N LYS A 38 1.69 -18.80 -2.91
CA LYS A 38 2.52 -17.82 -3.60
C LYS A 38 2.18 -17.68 -5.07
N ASP A 39 2.50 -16.51 -5.61
CA ASP A 39 2.55 -16.20 -7.04
C ASP A 39 1.23 -16.51 -7.77
N ILE A 40 0.11 -16.32 -7.08
CA ILE A 40 -1.24 -16.48 -7.63
C ILE A 40 -1.50 -15.33 -8.60
N ALA A 41 -1.83 -15.65 -9.84
CA ALA A 41 -2.14 -14.66 -10.86
C ALA A 41 -3.54 -14.06 -10.64
N TYR A 42 -3.63 -12.73 -10.69
CA TYR A 42 -4.90 -11.99 -10.74
C TYR A 42 -5.12 -11.30 -12.10
N GLY A 43 -4.17 -11.45 -13.03
CA GLY A 43 -4.22 -10.91 -14.38
C GLY A 43 -3.19 -11.60 -15.28
N SER A 44 -3.07 -11.11 -16.53
CA SER A 44 -2.23 -11.72 -17.56
C SER A 44 -0.76 -11.28 -17.53
N ASP A 45 -0.44 -10.11 -16.95
CA ASP A 45 0.94 -9.65 -16.85
C ASP A 45 1.71 -10.43 -15.78
N LYS A 46 3.00 -10.67 -16.00
CA LYS A 46 3.87 -11.40 -15.06
C LYS A 46 3.93 -10.77 -13.65
N LEU A 47 3.70 -9.46 -13.54
CA LEU A 47 3.66 -8.73 -12.27
C LEU A 47 2.27 -8.71 -11.63
N GLN A 48 1.22 -9.13 -12.34
CA GLN A 48 -0.14 -9.23 -11.78
C GLN A 48 -0.30 -10.49 -10.93
N LYS A 49 0.48 -10.54 -9.85
CA LYS A 49 0.58 -11.66 -8.91
C LYS A 49 0.41 -11.21 -7.47
N LEU A 50 -0.15 -12.09 -6.65
CA LEU A 50 -0.28 -11.90 -5.20
C LEU A 50 0.15 -13.15 -4.42
N ASP A 51 0.47 -12.95 -3.15
CA ASP A 51 0.71 -14.01 -2.17
C ASP A 51 -0.36 -13.92 -1.08
N VAL A 52 -0.99 -15.06 -0.77
CA VAL A 52 -1.97 -15.18 0.34
C VAL A 52 -1.31 -15.88 1.51
N TYR A 53 -1.17 -15.15 2.62
CA TYR A 53 -0.60 -15.63 3.88
C TYR A 53 -1.73 -15.95 4.86
N LEU A 54 -1.71 -17.17 5.39
CA LEU A 54 -2.79 -17.75 6.17
C LEU A 54 -2.37 -17.92 7.64
N PRO A 55 -3.22 -17.52 8.60
CA PRO A 55 -3.07 -17.90 10.00
C PRO A 55 -2.97 -19.41 10.19
N LEU A 56 -2.22 -19.84 11.20
CA LEU A 56 -2.23 -21.22 11.67
C LEU A 56 -3.46 -21.46 12.55
N GLY A 57 -4.05 -22.67 12.50
CA GLY A 57 -5.20 -23.05 13.33
C GLY A 57 -6.54 -23.19 12.59
N SER A 58 -7.58 -23.62 13.32
CA SER A 58 -8.84 -24.10 12.74
C SER A 58 -9.62 -23.01 11.98
N LYS A 59 -10.37 -23.43 10.95
CA LYS A 59 -11.15 -22.57 10.03
C LYS A 59 -12.51 -22.14 10.58
N ALA A 60 -12.73 -22.19 11.90
CA ALA A 60 -14.07 -22.13 12.48
C ALA A 60 -14.82 -20.79 12.24
N ARG A 61 -14.14 -19.72 11.83
CA ARG A 61 -14.75 -18.43 11.44
C ARG A 61 -14.08 -17.85 10.18
N LYS A 62 -14.85 -17.18 9.32
CA LYS A 62 -14.30 -16.35 8.22
C LYS A 62 -13.45 -15.22 8.82
N ARG A 63 -12.27 -15.01 8.25
CA ARG A 63 -11.24 -14.11 8.81
C ARG A 63 -11.23 -12.75 8.11
N PRO A 64 -10.95 -11.63 8.81
CA PRO A 64 -10.66 -10.37 8.15
C PRO A 64 -9.49 -10.53 7.18
N VAL A 65 -9.51 -9.74 6.11
CA VAL A 65 -8.52 -9.79 5.04
C VAL A 65 -7.82 -8.44 4.95
N HIS A 66 -6.50 -8.46 4.91
CA HIS A 66 -5.67 -7.28 4.77
C HIS A 66 -4.84 -7.38 3.49
N ILE A 67 -5.19 -6.55 2.50
CA ILE A 67 -4.42 -6.36 1.26
C ILE A 67 -3.31 -5.33 1.51
N PHE A 68 -2.09 -5.65 1.08
CA PHE A 68 -0.93 -4.78 1.22
C PHE A 68 -0.30 -4.45 -0.14
N VAL A 69 -0.13 -3.16 -0.41
CA VAL A 69 0.47 -2.61 -1.62
C VAL A 69 1.87 -2.07 -1.32
N HIS A 70 2.88 -2.64 -1.97
CA HIS A 70 4.26 -2.27 -1.71
C HIS A 70 4.61 -0.85 -2.19
N GLY A 71 5.67 -0.29 -1.61
CA GLY A 71 6.27 0.97 -2.07
C GLY A 71 7.34 0.75 -3.14
N GLY A 72 8.08 1.82 -3.45
CA GLY A 72 9.18 1.79 -4.43
C GLY A 72 9.02 2.77 -5.58
N ALA A 73 8.49 3.97 -5.30
CA ALA A 73 8.35 5.06 -6.26
C ALA A 73 7.74 4.61 -7.60
N TRP A 74 6.72 3.74 -7.54
CA TRP A 74 6.00 3.15 -8.68
C TRP A 74 6.85 2.38 -9.71
N SER A 75 8.16 2.32 -9.51
CA SER A 75 9.15 1.87 -10.50
C SER A 75 9.90 0.62 -10.05
N ILE A 76 9.91 0.34 -8.75
CA ILE A 76 10.50 -0.85 -8.14
C ILE A 76 9.61 -1.38 -7.01
N GLY A 77 9.99 -2.52 -6.44
CA GLY A 77 9.33 -3.12 -5.28
C GLY A 77 8.94 -4.57 -5.54
N ASP A 78 8.55 -5.28 -4.48
CA ASP A 78 8.07 -6.65 -4.60
C ASP A 78 7.29 -7.06 -3.34
N LYS A 79 6.19 -7.79 -3.54
CA LYS A 79 5.31 -8.36 -2.50
C LYS A 79 6.03 -9.24 -1.47
N LYS A 80 7.17 -9.83 -1.82
CA LYS A 80 7.95 -10.74 -0.96
C LYS A 80 8.68 -10.03 0.19
N ARG A 81 8.80 -8.70 0.15
CA ARG A 81 9.54 -7.91 1.14
C ARG A 81 8.82 -7.78 2.49
N TYR A 82 7.53 -8.10 2.57
CA TYR A 82 6.66 -7.77 3.70
C TYR A 82 6.39 -8.96 4.65
N LYS A 83 7.40 -9.82 4.86
CA LYS A 83 7.27 -11.02 5.72
C LYS A 83 6.94 -10.67 7.19
N LYS A 84 7.40 -9.52 7.69
CA LYS A 84 7.10 -9.07 9.06
C LYS A 84 5.62 -8.70 9.21
N GLN A 85 5.08 -7.97 8.24
CA GLN A 85 3.67 -7.60 8.17
C GLN A 85 2.79 -8.83 8.00
N ALA A 86 3.19 -9.76 7.14
CA ALA A 86 2.51 -11.05 7.00
C ALA A 86 2.43 -11.79 8.34
N ARG A 87 3.57 -11.97 9.03
CA ARG A 87 3.59 -12.60 10.37
C ARG A 87 2.68 -11.88 11.35
N PHE A 88 2.79 -10.55 11.45
CA PHE A 88 1.95 -9.74 12.34
C PHE A 88 0.46 -10.01 12.13
N ASN A 89 0.00 -9.93 10.88
CA ASN A 89 -1.41 -10.16 10.55
C ASN A 89 -1.82 -11.61 10.83
N THR A 90 -1.01 -12.58 10.39
CA THR A 90 -1.37 -13.99 10.56
C THR A 90 -1.39 -14.46 12.01
N SER A 91 -0.54 -13.91 12.88
CA SER A 91 -0.58 -14.16 14.33
C SER A 91 -1.81 -13.54 15.00
N ASN A 92 -2.43 -12.53 14.40
CA ASN A 92 -3.68 -11.92 14.84
C ASN A 92 -4.91 -12.50 14.13
N ASN A 93 -4.79 -13.69 13.53
CA ASN A 93 -5.87 -14.37 12.81
C ASN A 93 -6.45 -13.56 11.62
N ILE A 94 -5.63 -12.70 11.00
CA ILE A 94 -5.95 -11.93 9.80
C ILE A 94 -5.28 -12.59 8.59
N ILE A 95 -6.01 -12.77 7.49
CA ILE A 95 -5.41 -13.19 6.22
C ILE A 95 -4.71 -12.00 5.60
N PHE A 96 -3.42 -12.15 5.28
CA PHE A 96 -2.64 -11.10 4.67
C PHE A 96 -2.41 -11.40 3.20
N VAL A 97 -2.73 -10.45 2.32
CA VAL A 97 -2.56 -10.58 0.87
C VAL A 97 -1.57 -9.52 0.40
N SER A 98 -0.38 -9.92 -0.02
CA SER A 98 0.63 -9.00 -0.54
C SER A 98 0.61 -9.02 -2.06
N ILE A 99 0.45 -7.88 -2.71
CA ILE A 99 0.27 -7.79 -4.17
C ILE A 99 1.48 -7.15 -4.84
N ASN A 100 1.84 -7.63 -6.03
CA ASN A 100 2.62 -6.85 -7.00
C ASN A 100 1.66 -6.08 -7.91
N TYR A 101 2.18 -5.07 -8.59
CA TYR A 101 1.52 -4.32 -9.65
C TYR A 101 2.56 -3.98 -10.74
N ARG A 102 2.10 -3.65 -11.95
CA ARG A 102 2.99 -3.26 -13.06
C ARG A 102 3.75 -1.98 -12.75
N LEU A 103 5.01 -1.88 -13.18
CA LEU A 103 5.92 -0.80 -12.77
C LEU A 103 6.25 0.20 -13.90
N SER A 104 6.50 1.45 -13.50
CA SER A 104 7.08 2.50 -14.33
C SER A 104 8.55 2.21 -14.67
N PRO A 105 9.09 2.80 -15.75
CA PRO A 105 8.42 3.64 -16.75
C PRO A 105 7.68 2.84 -17.83
N LYS A 106 7.76 1.50 -17.81
CA LYS A 106 7.13 0.65 -18.84
C LYS A 106 5.60 0.76 -18.82
N ASN A 107 5.03 0.96 -17.65
CA ASN A 107 3.59 1.12 -17.47
C ASN A 107 3.35 2.44 -16.74
N LEU A 108 2.59 3.33 -17.35
CA LEU A 108 2.27 4.64 -16.80
C LEU A 108 0.92 4.60 -16.08
N HIS A 109 0.64 5.62 -15.27
CA HIS A 109 -0.67 5.87 -14.72
C HIS A 109 -1.73 5.86 -15.85
N PRO A 110 -2.90 5.23 -15.66
CA PRO A 110 -3.45 4.66 -14.41
C PRO A 110 -3.12 3.19 -14.14
N THR A 111 -2.20 2.57 -14.88
CA THR A 111 -1.98 1.12 -14.86
C THR A 111 -1.78 0.53 -13.46
N GLN A 112 -1.02 1.20 -12.59
CA GLN A 112 -0.68 0.71 -11.25
C GLN A 112 -1.90 0.63 -10.34
N VAL A 113 -2.77 1.64 -10.37
CA VAL A 113 -3.97 1.68 -9.53
C VAL A 113 -5.05 0.75 -10.09
N GLU A 114 -5.12 0.58 -11.42
CA GLU A 114 -5.96 -0.44 -12.04
C GLU A 114 -5.56 -1.87 -11.64
N ASP A 115 -4.26 -2.13 -11.52
CA ASP A 115 -3.75 -3.41 -11.01
C ASP A 115 -4.14 -3.62 -9.53
N CYS A 116 -4.09 -2.57 -8.71
CA CYS A 116 -4.56 -2.62 -7.32
C CYS A 116 -6.08 -2.91 -7.24
N ALA A 117 -6.89 -2.26 -8.08
CA ALA A 117 -8.33 -2.50 -8.16
C ALA A 117 -8.64 -3.93 -8.62
N ARG A 118 -7.92 -4.44 -9.63
CA ARG A 118 -8.05 -5.82 -10.11
C ARG A 118 -7.67 -6.84 -9.04
N ALA A 119 -6.61 -6.58 -8.28
CA ALA A 119 -6.22 -7.44 -7.16
C ALA A 119 -7.28 -7.41 -6.04
N ALA A 120 -7.84 -6.25 -5.72
CA ALA A 120 -8.94 -6.13 -4.75
C ALA A 120 -10.18 -6.92 -5.21
N LYS A 121 -10.54 -6.84 -6.50
CA LYS A 121 -11.59 -7.69 -7.10
C LYS A 121 -11.26 -9.17 -6.98
N TRP A 122 -10.04 -9.59 -7.30
CA TRP A 122 -9.65 -10.99 -7.14
C TRP A 122 -9.81 -11.46 -5.70
N VAL A 123 -9.41 -10.64 -4.72
CA VAL A 123 -9.58 -10.94 -3.30
C VAL A 123 -11.06 -11.07 -2.95
N TYR A 124 -11.90 -10.12 -3.37
CA TYR A 124 -13.34 -10.18 -3.14
C TYR A 124 -13.96 -11.48 -3.69
N ASP A 125 -13.60 -11.87 -4.91
CA ASP A 125 -14.16 -13.05 -5.59
C ASP A 125 -13.65 -14.39 -5.01
N ASN A 126 -12.40 -14.44 -4.52
CA ASN A 126 -11.71 -15.71 -4.27
C ASN A 126 -11.36 -15.98 -2.80
N ILE A 127 -11.27 -14.95 -1.95
CA ILE A 127 -10.66 -15.10 -0.61
C ILE A 127 -11.45 -16.02 0.32
N GLY A 128 -12.75 -16.23 0.03
CA GLY A 128 -13.58 -17.21 0.73
C GLY A 128 -13.01 -18.63 0.71
N SER A 129 -12.40 -19.05 -0.40
CA SER A 129 -11.76 -20.37 -0.54
C SER A 129 -10.51 -20.53 0.35
N TYR A 130 -9.94 -19.40 0.78
CA TYR A 130 -8.82 -19.32 1.71
C TYR A 130 -9.26 -19.12 3.16
N GLY A 131 -10.58 -19.09 3.44
CA GLY A 131 -11.16 -18.84 4.75
C GLY A 131 -11.26 -17.36 5.13
N GLY A 132 -11.17 -16.46 4.16
CA GLY A 132 -11.36 -15.02 4.35
C GLY A 132 -12.82 -14.60 4.26
N ASP A 133 -13.13 -13.47 4.87
CA ASP A 133 -14.41 -12.77 4.75
C ASP A 133 -14.31 -11.69 3.67
N ALA A 134 -14.92 -11.94 2.52
CA ALA A 134 -14.98 -10.98 1.41
C ALA A 134 -15.73 -9.68 1.79
N ASN A 135 -16.52 -9.69 2.87
CA ASN A 135 -17.20 -8.50 3.38
C ASN A 135 -16.37 -7.73 4.42
N ASN A 136 -15.15 -8.17 4.72
CA ASN A 136 -14.27 -7.54 5.72
C ASN A 136 -12.83 -7.40 5.20
N ILE A 137 -12.70 -6.65 4.10
CA ILE A 137 -11.42 -6.39 3.42
C ILE A 137 -10.91 -5.01 3.83
N HIS A 138 -9.67 -4.96 4.29
CA HIS A 138 -8.92 -3.74 4.56
C HIS A 138 -7.75 -3.67 3.60
N ILE A 139 -7.35 -2.47 3.19
CA ILE A 139 -6.21 -2.26 2.31
C ILE A 139 -5.25 -1.24 2.91
N SER A 140 -3.95 -1.52 2.84
CA SER A 140 -2.91 -0.57 3.20
C SER A 140 -1.80 -0.57 2.16
N GLY A 141 -0.99 0.48 2.20
CA GLY A 141 0.21 0.56 1.38
C GLY A 141 1.25 1.46 2.01
N HIS A 142 2.50 1.31 1.55
CA HIS A 142 3.64 2.09 2.03
C HIS A 142 4.22 2.94 0.89
N SER A 143 4.55 4.21 1.13
CA SER A 143 5.20 5.09 0.15
C SER A 143 4.41 5.22 -1.15
N ALA A 144 4.94 4.75 -2.29
CA ALA A 144 4.18 4.69 -3.54
C ALA A 144 2.90 3.84 -3.42
N GLY A 145 2.94 2.75 -2.65
CA GLY A 145 1.75 1.94 -2.37
C GLY A 145 0.73 2.69 -1.53
N ALA A 146 1.17 3.56 -0.62
CA ALA A 146 0.27 4.42 0.17
C ALA A 146 -0.49 5.41 -0.74
N HIS A 147 0.21 5.98 -1.73
CA HIS A 147 -0.41 6.81 -2.76
C HIS A 147 -1.45 6.01 -3.57
N LEU A 148 -1.11 4.80 -4.02
CA LEU A 148 -2.02 3.96 -4.82
C LEU A 148 -3.28 3.55 -4.06
N VAL A 149 -3.17 3.17 -2.79
CA VAL A 149 -4.35 2.79 -1.99
C VAL A 149 -5.22 4.00 -1.66
N ALA A 150 -4.63 5.17 -1.43
CA ALA A 150 -5.39 6.40 -1.27
C ALA A 150 -6.11 6.79 -2.56
N LEU A 151 -5.46 6.64 -3.72
CA LEU A 151 -6.07 6.90 -5.01
C LEU A 151 -7.26 5.97 -5.25
N LEU A 152 -7.07 4.65 -5.06
CA LEU A 152 -8.16 3.68 -5.13
C LEU A 152 -9.29 3.99 -4.14
N GLY A 153 -8.93 4.38 -2.92
CA GLY A 153 -9.86 4.72 -1.84
C GLY A 153 -10.67 5.99 -2.05
N THR A 154 -10.25 6.87 -2.97
CA THR A 154 -10.92 8.16 -3.26
C THR A 154 -11.54 8.20 -4.65
N ARG A 155 -11.36 7.13 -5.45
CA ARG A 155 -11.82 7.04 -6.83
C ARG A 155 -12.66 5.77 -7.05
N PRO A 156 -13.99 5.85 -6.84
CA PRO A 156 -14.87 4.69 -6.93
C PRO A 156 -14.94 4.08 -8.34
N ASP A 157 -14.60 4.85 -9.37
CA ASP A 157 -14.61 4.40 -10.77
C ASP A 157 -13.65 3.23 -11.04
N TYR A 158 -12.55 3.10 -10.29
CA TYR A 158 -11.63 1.96 -10.46
C TYR A 158 -12.27 0.61 -10.08
N LEU A 159 -13.12 0.59 -9.04
CA LEU A 159 -13.84 -0.61 -8.62
C LEU A 159 -15.18 -0.77 -9.38
N ALA A 160 -15.80 0.33 -9.78
CA ALA A 160 -17.03 0.31 -10.57
C ALA A 160 -16.85 -0.39 -11.94
N LYS A 161 -15.63 -0.36 -12.51
CA LYS A 161 -15.26 -1.16 -13.70
C LYS A 161 -15.49 -2.67 -13.53
N TYR A 162 -15.62 -3.15 -12.29
CA TYR A 162 -15.88 -4.54 -11.94
C TYR A 162 -17.24 -4.75 -11.26
N ASP A 163 -18.14 -3.78 -11.35
CA ASP A 163 -19.43 -3.77 -10.65
C ASP A 163 -19.30 -3.86 -9.12
N LEU A 164 -18.17 -3.40 -8.58
CA LEU A 164 -17.90 -3.42 -7.13
C LEU A 164 -18.02 -2.01 -6.54
N PRO A 165 -18.76 -1.83 -5.43
CA PRO A 165 -18.79 -0.57 -4.72
C PRO A 165 -17.49 -0.37 -3.93
N LEU A 166 -17.15 0.90 -3.65
CA LEU A 166 -15.99 1.22 -2.80
C LEU A 166 -16.08 0.59 -1.39
N SER A 167 -17.30 0.32 -0.92
CA SER A 167 -17.61 -0.26 0.39
C SER A 167 -17.14 -1.71 0.60
N ILE A 168 -16.62 -2.38 -0.44
CA ILE A 168 -15.86 -3.63 -0.26
C ILE A 168 -14.61 -3.39 0.60
N LEU A 169 -14.02 -2.19 0.51
CA LEU A 169 -12.87 -1.77 1.28
C LEU A 169 -13.36 -1.11 2.57
N LYS A 170 -13.30 -1.84 3.69
CA LYS A 170 -13.72 -1.34 5.01
C LYS A 170 -12.77 -0.30 5.59
N THR A 171 -11.51 -0.34 5.18
CA THR A 171 -10.51 0.65 5.60
C THR A 171 -9.45 0.78 4.52
N VAL A 172 -9.00 2.01 4.30
CA VAL A 172 -7.87 2.37 3.46
C VAL A 172 -6.81 3.02 4.36
N ILE A 173 -5.61 2.45 4.42
CA ILE A 173 -4.54 2.87 5.34
C ILE A 173 -3.29 3.27 4.52
N PRO A 174 -3.17 4.54 4.11
CA PRO A 174 -1.96 5.03 3.45
C PRO A 174 -0.87 5.33 4.50
N VAL A 175 0.31 4.73 4.35
CA VAL A 175 1.46 4.93 5.24
C VAL A 175 2.62 5.60 4.51
N ASP A 176 2.98 6.81 4.95
CA ASP A 176 4.24 7.48 4.59
C ASP A 176 4.42 7.72 3.06
N THR A 177 3.40 8.31 2.41
CA THR A 177 3.52 8.69 1.00
C THR A 177 4.19 10.04 0.81
N ALA A 178 4.84 10.23 -0.34
CA ALA A 178 5.51 11.49 -0.63
C ALA A 178 4.52 12.63 -0.97
N SER A 179 3.40 12.33 -1.63
CA SER A 179 2.33 13.31 -1.85
C SER A 179 0.98 12.65 -2.16
N PHE A 180 -0.11 13.31 -1.75
CA PHE A 180 -1.47 13.02 -2.21
C PHE A 180 -1.95 14.00 -3.30
N ASP A 181 -1.15 15.03 -3.59
CA ASP A 181 -1.35 15.98 -4.67
C ASP A 181 -0.06 16.07 -5.49
N LEU A 182 -0.10 15.49 -6.69
CA LEU A 182 1.04 15.46 -7.60
C LEU A 182 1.22 16.76 -8.38
N THR A 183 0.26 17.69 -8.33
CA THR A 183 0.37 19.02 -8.95
C THR A 183 1.30 19.94 -8.17
N THR A 184 1.45 19.69 -6.87
CA THR A 184 2.37 20.38 -5.98
C THR A 184 3.40 19.39 -5.40
N PRO A 185 4.34 18.89 -6.21
CA PRO A 185 5.30 17.90 -5.73
C PRO A 185 6.16 18.48 -4.57
N PRO A 186 6.56 17.66 -3.58
CA PRO A 186 7.32 18.14 -2.43
C PRO A 186 8.63 18.81 -2.83
N THR A 187 8.87 20.02 -2.33
CA THR A 187 10.12 20.77 -2.52
C THR A 187 11.10 20.48 -1.38
N GLY A 188 12.32 19.98 -1.67
CA GLY A 188 13.35 19.74 -0.66
C GLY A 188 14.50 18.82 -1.10
N GLY A 189 15.62 18.87 -0.39
CA GLY A 189 16.87 18.17 -0.75
C GLY A 189 16.78 16.64 -0.81
N GLY A 190 15.87 16.03 -0.03
CA GLY A 190 15.60 14.58 -0.05
C GLY A 190 14.79 14.08 -1.26
N SER A 191 14.27 14.99 -2.10
CA SER A 191 13.30 14.70 -3.16
C SER A 191 13.82 14.98 -4.56
N ARG A 192 15.12 15.16 -4.76
CA ARG A 192 15.72 15.55 -6.06
C ARG A 192 15.31 14.66 -7.24
N PHE A 193 15.02 13.39 -7.00
CA PHE A 193 14.61 12.42 -8.02
C PHE A 193 13.09 12.26 -8.13
N LEU A 194 12.33 12.70 -7.12
CA LEU A 194 10.90 12.46 -7.03
C LEU A 194 10.09 13.16 -8.14
N PRO A 195 10.34 14.44 -8.50
CA PRO A 195 9.69 15.06 -9.66
C PRO A 195 9.90 14.28 -10.96
N TRP A 196 11.12 13.79 -11.19
CA TRP A 196 11.44 12.99 -12.37
C TRP A 196 10.67 11.67 -12.38
N VAL A 197 10.56 10.97 -11.24
CA VAL A 197 9.78 9.73 -11.16
C VAL A 197 8.29 9.97 -11.35
N ILE A 198 7.77 11.06 -10.77
CA ILE A 198 6.38 11.46 -10.95
C ILE A 198 6.12 11.70 -12.44
N GLU A 199 6.96 12.49 -13.11
CA GLU A 199 6.84 12.74 -14.54
C GLU A 199 6.89 11.44 -15.36
N LYS A 200 7.84 10.54 -15.06
CA LYS A 200 7.98 9.24 -15.74
C LYS A 200 6.90 8.21 -15.40
N THR A 201 6.04 8.50 -14.42
CA THR A 201 4.93 7.61 -14.01
C THR A 201 3.59 8.17 -14.42
N PHE A 202 3.35 9.46 -14.21
CA PHE A 202 2.07 10.12 -14.37
C PHE A 202 2.03 11.02 -15.61
N GLY A 203 3.18 11.51 -16.08
CA GLY A 203 3.27 12.58 -17.09
C GLY A 203 3.50 13.94 -16.45
N SER A 204 3.57 14.98 -17.28
CA SER A 204 3.88 16.36 -16.85
C SER A 204 2.72 17.33 -16.98
N SER A 205 1.62 16.96 -17.66
CA SER A 205 0.47 17.86 -17.79
C SER A 205 -0.31 17.95 -16.49
N GLU A 206 -0.92 19.11 -16.24
CA GLU A 206 -1.74 19.34 -15.05
C GLU A 206 -2.89 18.34 -14.95
N GLU A 207 -3.54 18.01 -16.07
CA GLU A 207 -4.62 17.02 -16.12
C GLU A 207 -4.16 15.63 -15.66
N GLN A 208 -3.00 15.18 -16.14
CA GLN A 208 -2.40 13.90 -15.75
C GLN A 208 -2.01 13.85 -14.27
N LEU A 209 -1.42 14.94 -13.77
CA LEU A 209 -1.04 15.03 -12.35
C LEU A 209 -2.28 15.06 -11.47
N LYS A 210 -3.33 15.79 -11.87
CA LYS A 210 -4.65 15.79 -11.21
C LYS A 210 -5.28 14.41 -11.19
N SER A 211 -5.26 13.67 -12.32
CA SER A 211 -5.83 12.32 -12.38
C SER A 211 -5.12 11.33 -11.45
N GLY A 212 -3.82 11.55 -11.20
CA GLY A 212 -3.01 10.81 -10.26
C GLY A 212 -3.07 11.30 -8.81
N SER A 213 -3.89 12.30 -8.46
CA SER A 213 -3.89 12.94 -7.14
C SER A 213 -5.10 12.52 -6.28
N PRO A 214 -4.91 11.67 -5.25
CA PRO A 214 -5.99 11.29 -4.33
C PRO A 214 -6.72 12.47 -3.70
N LEU A 215 -5.98 13.54 -3.33
CA LEU A 215 -6.57 14.70 -2.65
C LEU A 215 -7.57 15.45 -3.53
N LEU A 216 -7.36 15.45 -4.84
CA LEU A 216 -8.19 16.15 -5.82
C LEU A 216 -9.36 15.30 -6.32
N SER A 217 -9.44 14.04 -5.87
CA SER A 217 -10.46 13.07 -6.25
C SER A 217 -11.65 13.05 -5.28
N VAL A 218 -11.49 13.63 -4.08
CA VAL A 218 -12.56 13.77 -3.10
C VAL A 218 -13.42 14.97 -3.53
N VAL A 219 -14.48 14.70 -4.28
CA VAL A 219 -15.48 15.71 -4.62
C VAL A 219 -16.15 16.17 -3.32
N LYS A 220 -16.28 17.49 -3.15
CA LYS A 220 -17.00 18.13 -2.03
C LYS A 220 -18.47 17.72 -1.98
#